data_AF-A0A429AQR2-F1
#
_entry.id   AF-A0A429AQR2-F1
#
_cell.length_a   1.000
_cell.length_b   1.000
_cell.length_c   1.000
_cell.angle_alpha   90.00
_cell.angle_beta   90.00
_cell.angle_gamma   90.00
#
_symmetry.space_group_name_H-M   'P 1'
#
loop_
_entity.id
_entity.type
_entity.pdbx_description
1 polymer ?
#
loop_
_entity_poly.entity_id
_entity_poly.type
_entity_poly.pdbx_seq_one_letter_code
_entity_poly.pdbx_strand_id
1 'polypeptide(L)'
;MRPGRDDQPAPRPGGAGRGGRRDAVRGDRARLRGPGGGGQRRRARPTGGPGGTHRAGTRPGRAGPGAPGRQGRGPDPRGQRRRRPRLRPDRRDHRQPPVLPARRLLPGARHRGRGHTVTRLIGPAELRRFSAGSRLFATGAAESSYGLTFAWAESVLGEGVELAAAAELDPETLCMVVSLVGSTTALGEQLPAGDEPVRAVRALERWMGERAGAVVALNLAAENALIPLVAAAVLGLPLVDGDGTGRVFPLVEQTTYRLGGLSATPMALAGASGELVLLETAADRVEELLRPVVLSVGGWAVAACYPMAARDLARVLVPGTVSLLLAAGEPGAPRSAAAPYGVRTLCSGRILTVEGSTGHGADVAMPSLPASIVVQESAGLRRLVRLEAHNEIVLALADGAPVAMAPDQICMISVADGMVVDVDKAAPGLEVEIMVVRAAPMWHTGPGLVLGGLRAFGIPFEQRAESP
;
A
#
# COMPACT_ATOMS: atom_id res chain seq x y z
N MET A 1 -18.53 -50.69 -75.08
CA MET A 1 -17.29 -50.10 -75.63
C MET A 1 -16.13 -50.44 -74.69
N ARG A 2 -14.96 -50.79 -75.22
CA ARG A 2 -13.64 -50.83 -74.54
C ARG A 2 -12.81 -49.63 -75.08
N PRO A 3 -11.59 -49.32 -74.58
CA PRO A 3 -10.83 -49.82 -73.40
C PRO A 3 -10.55 -48.68 -72.38
N GLY A 4 -10.01 -48.89 -71.16
CA GLY A 4 -8.60 -49.22 -70.79
C GLY A 4 -7.91 -47.96 -70.23
N ARG A 5 -6.93 -47.98 -69.32
CA ARG A 5 -5.95 -49.01 -68.88
C ARG A 5 -5.68 -48.87 -67.35
N ASP A 6 -5.49 -49.94 -66.57
CA ASP A 6 -4.23 -50.72 -66.31
C ASP A 6 -3.13 -49.87 -65.60
N ASP A 7 -2.38 -50.30 -64.59
CA ASP A 7 -2.44 -51.51 -63.72
C ASP A 7 -1.59 -51.33 -62.43
N GLN A 8 -1.65 -52.29 -61.49
CA GLN A 8 -0.81 -52.37 -60.25
C GLN A 8 0.52 -53.16 -60.51
N PRO A 9 1.28 -53.75 -59.54
CA PRO A 9 1.67 -53.41 -58.15
C PRO A 9 3.21 -53.54 -57.85
N ALA A 10 3.61 -53.29 -56.58
CA ALA A 10 4.69 -53.86 -55.71
C ALA A 10 5.80 -54.82 -56.27
N PRO A 11 7.06 -54.91 -55.70
CA PRO A 11 7.31 -55.33 -54.29
C PRO A 11 8.61 -54.84 -53.57
N ARG A 12 8.83 -55.34 -52.33
CA ARG A 12 10.05 -55.26 -51.46
C ARG A 12 11.05 -56.41 -51.80
N PRO A 13 12.05 -56.87 -50.99
CA PRO A 13 12.75 -56.35 -49.78
C PRO A 13 14.30 -56.55 -49.71
N GLY A 14 14.95 -56.18 -48.59
CA GLY A 14 16.23 -56.75 -48.08
C GLY A 14 17.53 -56.01 -48.46
N GLY A 15 18.65 -56.09 -47.72
CA GLY A 15 18.92 -56.74 -46.42
C GLY A 15 20.44 -56.92 -46.14
N ALA A 16 20.81 -57.07 -44.84
CA ALA A 16 22.17 -57.33 -44.30
C ALA A 16 23.23 -56.18 -44.38
N GLY A 17 24.16 -56.04 -43.42
CA GLY A 17 24.25 -56.69 -42.09
C GLY A 17 25.66 -56.66 -41.47
N ARG A 18 25.74 -57.04 -40.17
CA ARG A 18 26.98 -57.23 -39.34
C ARG A 18 27.76 -55.95 -39.00
N GLY A 19 28.37 -55.79 -37.83
CA GLY A 19 28.41 -56.62 -36.62
C GLY A 19 29.75 -56.47 -35.87
N GLY A 20 29.79 -56.68 -34.55
CA GLY A 20 31.05 -56.84 -33.79
C GLY A 20 31.22 -55.93 -32.57
N ARG A 21 31.22 -56.55 -31.38
CA ARG A 21 31.71 -55.96 -30.11
C ARG A 21 33.23 -56.18 -30.01
N ARG A 22 33.96 -55.30 -29.30
CA ARG A 22 34.69 -55.62 -28.03
C ARG A 22 35.67 -54.52 -27.58
N ASP A 23 35.55 -54.18 -26.30
CA ASP A 23 36.60 -54.04 -25.27
C ASP A 23 37.87 -53.17 -25.48
N ALA A 24 37.90 -52.07 -24.72
CA ALA A 24 38.96 -51.61 -23.81
C ALA A 24 40.44 -51.52 -24.25
N VAL A 25 41.07 -50.37 -23.94
CA VAL A 25 42.36 -50.28 -23.20
C VAL A 25 42.55 -48.86 -22.63
N ARG A 26 43.22 -48.75 -21.48
CA ARG A 26 43.59 -47.48 -20.82
C ARG A 26 44.74 -46.76 -21.54
N GLY A 27 44.71 -45.43 -21.56
CA GLY A 27 45.86 -44.58 -21.87
C GLY A 27 46.05 -43.51 -20.78
N ASP A 28 47.10 -43.66 -19.97
CA ASP A 28 47.49 -42.73 -18.90
C ASP A 28 48.77 -41.99 -19.32
N ARG A 29 48.87 -40.67 -19.07
CA ARG A 29 50.12 -39.97 -18.65
C ARG A 29 50.06 -38.43 -18.54
N ALA A 30 50.42 -37.98 -17.33
CA ALA A 30 51.51 -37.02 -17.04
C ALA A 30 51.51 -35.55 -17.55
N ARG A 31 51.34 -34.67 -16.56
CA ARG A 31 52.10 -33.44 -16.25
C ARG A 31 53.42 -33.20 -17.05
N LEU A 32 53.73 -31.92 -17.39
CA LEU A 32 54.79 -31.08 -16.75
C LEU A 32 55.10 -29.74 -17.50
N ARG A 33 55.32 -28.66 -16.73
CA ARG A 33 56.23 -27.47 -16.89
C ARG A 33 56.52 -26.92 -18.31
N GLY A 34 56.33 -25.62 -18.60
CA GLY A 34 57.14 -24.46 -18.13
C GLY A 34 57.84 -23.81 -19.36
N PRO A 35 58.24 -22.51 -19.40
CA PRO A 35 58.99 -21.77 -18.36
C PRO A 35 58.51 -20.31 -18.13
N GLY A 36 59.28 -19.49 -17.39
CA GLY A 36 58.95 -18.09 -17.07
C GLY A 36 59.92 -17.03 -17.63
N GLY A 37 59.67 -15.75 -17.31
CA GLY A 37 60.50 -14.60 -17.70
C GLY A 37 60.10 -13.33 -16.93
N GLY A 38 61.08 -12.60 -16.38
CA GLY A 38 60.90 -11.60 -15.31
C GLY A 38 60.34 -10.22 -15.68
N GLY A 39 60.23 -9.33 -14.67
CA GLY A 39 59.83 -7.93 -14.85
C GLY A 39 59.60 -7.18 -13.52
N GLN A 40 60.60 -6.43 -13.05
CA GLN A 40 60.46 -5.53 -11.90
C GLN A 40 59.78 -4.21 -12.28
N ARG A 41 59.01 -3.59 -11.38
CA ARG A 41 59.02 -2.12 -11.22
C ARG A 41 58.48 -1.65 -9.85
N ARG A 42 59.42 -1.04 -9.13
CA ARG A 42 59.33 -0.28 -7.89
C ARG A 42 58.33 0.88 -7.96
N ARG A 43 57.68 1.19 -6.84
CA ARG A 43 57.03 2.49 -6.59
C ARG A 43 58.07 3.54 -6.19
N ALA A 44 57.88 4.80 -6.60
CA ALA A 44 58.67 5.94 -6.16
C ALA A 44 57.81 7.20 -5.93
N ARG A 45 58.31 8.03 -5.01
CA ARG A 45 57.80 9.28 -4.40
C ARG A 45 57.27 10.36 -5.38
N PRO A 46 56.64 11.41 -4.81
CA PRO A 46 57.33 12.71 -4.80
C PRO A 46 57.56 13.28 -3.38
N THR A 47 58.41 14.31 -3.27
CA THR A 47 58.84 14.97 -2.02
C THR A 47 59.00 16.48 -2.21
N GLY A 48 58.53 17.29 -1.25
CA GLY A 48 58.82 18.72 -1.15
C GLY A 48 57.88 19.45 -0.19
N GLY A 49 58.39 19.98 0.94
CA GLY A 49 57.66 20.83 1.90
C GLY A 49 57.95 22.33 1.69
N PRO A 50 57.95 23.22 2.72
CA PRO A 50 57.88 22.97 4.18
C PRO A 50 56.96 23.93 5.01
N GLY A 51 56.84 23.72 6.33
CA GLY A 51 56.39 24.75 7.29
C GLY A 51 55.92 24.29 8.69
N GLY A 52 56.62 24.69 9.77
CA GLY A 52 56.22 24.78 11.21
C GLY A 52 55.63 23.54 11.93
N THR A 53 56.26 22.88 12.92
CA THR A 53 56.48 23.26 14.36
C THR A 53 55.18 23.65 15.11
N HIS A 54 54.85 23.18 16.34
CA HIS A 54 55.60 22.62 17.48
C HIS A 54 54.77 21.61 18.35
N ARG A 55 55.48 20.75 19.12
CA ARG A 55 55.26 20.22 20.52
C ARG A 55 53.83 20.11 21.14
N ALA A 56 53.51 19.25 22.11
CA ALA A 56 54.00 18.00 22.76
C ALA A 56 53.36 17.92 24.18
N GLY A 57 53.20 16.72 24.77
CA GLY A 57 52.87 16.50 26.21
C GLY A 57 51.45 15.95 26.47
N THR A 58 51.19 14.67 26.80
CA THR A 58 51.54 13.81 27.98
C THR A 58 50.54 13.83 29.16
N ARG A 59 49.53 12.94 29.10
CA ARG A 59 49.24 11.78 30.01
C ARG A 59 49.08 12.00 31.57
N PRO A 60 48.57 11.01 32.35
CA PRO A 60 47.41 11.23 33.24
C PRO A 60 47.66 11.00 34.75
N GLY A 61 46.62 11.14 35.60
CA GLY A 61 46.64 10.82 37.04
C GLY A 61 45.39 10.10 37.57
N ARG A 62 45.59 9.18 38.54
CA ARG A 62 44.55 8.45 39.32
C ARG A 62 44.46 9.04 40.74
N ALA A 63 43.31 8.93 41.43
CA ALA A 63 43.15 8.34 42.78
C ALA A 63 41.78 8.66 43.43
N GLY A 64 41.27 7.74 44.26
CA GLY A 64 40.39 8.01 45.42
C GLY A 64 41.06 7.40 46.67
N PRO A 65 40.37 7.02 47.76
CA PRO A 65 38.98 7.30 48.19
C PRO A 65 38.91 7.92 49.62
N GLY A 66 37.73 8.13 50.22
CA GLY A 66 37.63 8.46 51.66
C GLY A 66 36.23 8.70 52.25
N ALA A 67 35.95 8.07 53.39
CA ALA A 67 34.88 8.34 54.38
C ALA A 67 35.38 7.83 55.76
N PRO A 68 34.97 8.39 56.94
CA PRO A 68 33.78 7.84 57.63
C PRO A 68 33.05 8.71 58.72
N GLY A 69 31.78 8.36 59.02
CA GLY A 69 31.16 8.36 60.37
C GLY A 69 30.49 9.64 60.93
N ARG A 70 29.60 9.60 61.95
CA ARG A 70 28.78 8.51 62.56
C ARG A 70 27.76 9.08 63.61
N GLN A 71 26.85 8.22 64.14
CA GLN A 71 25.83 8.42 65.23
C GLN A 71 24.49 9.05 64.77
N GLY A 72 23.28 8.70 65.24
CA GLY A 72 22.69 7.68 66.16
C GLY A 72 21.20 8.05 66.42
N ARG A 73 20.22 7.24 66.86
CA ARG A 73 20.10 5.84 67.37
C ARG A 73 18.78 5.19 66.82
N GLY A 74 18.19 4.17 67.48
CA GLY A 74 16.92 3.47 67.10
C GLY A 74 15.67 3.88 67.92
N PRO A 75 14.58 3.08 68.04
CA PRO A 75 14.47 1.61 67.80
C PRO A 75 13.35 1.13 66.84
N ASP A 76 13.40 -0.16 66.47
CA ASP A 76 12.32 -0.98 65.86
C ASP A 76 11.43 -1.57 67.00
N PRO A 77 10.10 -1.79 66.85
CA PRO A 77 9.62 -3.00 66.15
C PRO A 77 8.19 -2.97 65.50
N ARG A 78 7.93 -4.01 64.68
CA ARG A 78 6.62 -4.58 64.27
C ARG A 78 5.84 -3.91 63.12
N GLY A 79 6.09 -4.44 61.92
CA GLY A 79 5.06 -5.14 61.14
C GLY A 79 3.81 -4.38 60.66
N GLN A 80 3.79 -4.07 59.36
CA GLN A 80 2.55 -4.11 58.55
C GLN A 80 2.86 -4.25 57.05
N ARG A 81 2.46 -5.38 56.45
CA ARG A 81 2.44 -5.54 54.98
C ARG A 81 1.39 -4.59 54.40
N ARG A 82 1.80 -3.46 53.82
CA ARG A 82 0.87 -2.58 53.08
C ARG A 82 0.34 -3.31 51.84
N ARG A 83 -0.94 -3.69 51.88
CA ARG A 83 -1.67 -4.27 50.74
C ARG A 83 -1.76 -3.22 49.62
N ARG A 84 -1.40 -3.59 48.39
CA ARG A 84 -1.78 -2.80 47.19
C ARG A 84 -3.32 -2.87 47.05
N PRO A 85 -4.00 -1.78 46.60
CA PRO A 85 -5.44 -1.83 46.37
C PRO A 85 -5.77 -2.85 45.28
N ARG A 86 -6.71 -3.77 45.56
CA ARG A 86 -7.32 -4.59 44.52
C ARG A 86 -8.42 -3.76 43.86
N LEU A 87 -8.16 -3.23 42.67
CA LEU A 87 -9.23 -2.74 41.80
C LEU A 87 -10.15 -3.92 41.47
N ARG A 88 -11.44 -3.79 41.79
CA ARG A 88 -12.46 -4.73 41.31
C ARG A 88 -12.65 -4.50 39.81
N PRO A 89 -12.86 -5.56 38.99
CA PRO A 89 -13.26 -5.37 37.61
C PRO A 89 -14.68 -4.78 37.59
N ASP A 90 -14.80 -3.57 37.06
CA ASP A 90 -16.09 -2.94 36.78
C ASP A 90 -16.73 -3.70 35.59
N ARG A 91 -17.75 -4.51 35.87
CA ARG A 91 -18.52 -5.21 34.83
C ARG A 91 -19.42 -4.20 34.11
N ARG A 92 -18.83 -3.42 33.21
CA ARG A 92 -19.60 -2.61 32.26
C ARG A 92 -20.11 -3.52 31.15
N ASP A 93 -21.43 -3.55 31.04
CA ASP A 93 -22.18 -4.28 30.03
C ASP A 93 -21.72 -3.82 28.63
N HIS A 94 -21.03 -4.68 27.88
CA HIS A 94 -20.55 -4.38 26.52
C HIS A 94 -21.70 -4.42 25.51
N ARG A 95 -22.65 -3.49 25.66
CA ARG A 95 -23.63 -3.19 24.61
C ARG A 95 -22.94 -2.38 23.53
N GLN A 96 -22.50 -3.07 22.48
CA GLN A 96 -22.09 -2.44 21.24
C GLN A 96 -23.20 -1.50 20.76
N PRO A 97 -22.90 -0.25 20.33
CA PRO A 97 -23.89 0.57 19.66
C PRO A 97 -24.32 -0.11 18.35
N PRO A 98 -25.59 -0.02 17.94
CA PRO A 98 -26.04 -0.64 16.70
C PRO A 98 -25.37 0.03 15.49
N VAL A 99 -24.40 -0.65 14.90
CA VAL A 99 -23.80 -0.25 13.61
C VAL A 99 -24.84 -0.49 12.52
N LEU A 100 -25.39 0.59 11.98
CA LEU A 100 -26.36 0.53 10.88
C LEU A 100 -25.71 -0.11 9.64
N PRO A 101 -26.43 -0.94 8.87
CA PRO A 101 -25.95 -1.39 7.57
C PRO A 101 -25.79 -0.17 6.63
N ALA A 102 -24.77 -0.20 5.76
CA ALA A 102 -24.44 0.84 4.78
C ALA A 102 -25.51 1.07 3.67
N ARG A 103 -26.78 0.72 3.93
CA ARG A 103 -27.91 0.83 2.99
C ARG A 103 -28.56 2.22 2.94
N ARG A 104 -28.11 3.20 3.73
CA ARG A 104 -28.55 4.60 3.59
C ARG A 104 -27.76 5.36 2.53
N LEU A 105 -28.03 4.95 1.30
CA LEU A 105 -28.12 5.74 0.06
C LEU A 105 -27.53 7.16 0.11
N LEU A 106 -26.51 7.37 -0.73
CA LEU A 106 -26.17 8.68 -1.31
C LEU A 106 -27.45 9.40 -1.79
N PRO A 107 -27.62 10.72 -1.55
CA PRO A 107 -28.81 11.44 -1.97
C PRO A 107 -28.99 11.48 -3.50
N GLY A 108 -29.88 10.63 -4.03
CA GLY A 108 -30.73 11.01 -5.17
C GLY A 108 -30.15 10.91 -6.58
N ALA A 109 -29.37 9.89 -6.93
CA ALA A 109 -29.09 9.57 -8.35
C ALA A 109 -30.20 8.69 -8.97
N ARG A 110 -31.45 9.20 -9.11
CA ARG A 110 -32.50 8.54 -9.91
C ARG A 110 -32.25 8.73 -11.41
N HIS A 111 -31.16 8.17 -11.93
CA HIS A 111 -30.91 8.19 -13.37
C HIS A 111 -31.82 7.18 -14.10
N ARG A 112 -32.94 7.67 -14.64
CA ARG A 112 -33.50 7.09 -15.87
C ARG A 112 -32.58 7.51 -17.02
N GLY A 113 -31.49 6.78 -17.20
CA GLY A 113 -30.49 7.00 -18.24
C GLY A 113 -29.86 5.67 -18.63
N ARG A 114 -29.83 5.40 -19.94
CA ARG A 114 -29.34 4.20 -20.64
C ARG A 114 -28.46 3.27 -19.80
N GLY A 115 -28.95 2.03 -19.62
CA GLY A 115 -28.33 1.02 -18.76
C GLY A 115 -26.84 0.84 -19.04
N HIS A 116 -26.02 1.15 -18.05
CA HIS A 116 -24.62 0.75 -18.04
C HIS A 116 -24.61 -0.72 -17.65
N THR A 117 -24.07 -1.58 -18.53
CA THR A 117 -23.88 -2.99 -18.22
C THR A 117 -22.88 -3.10 -17.08
N VAL A 118 -23.31 -3.58 -15.92
CA VAL A 118 -22.39 -3.84 -14.80
C VAL A 118 -21.49 -4.99 -15.23
N THR A 119 -20.21 -4.69 -15.45
CA THR A 119 -19.23 -5.66 -15.93
C THR A 119 -18.91 -6.65 -14.82
N ARG A 120 -19.26 -7.92 -15.01
CA ARG A 120 -19.01 -9.02 -14.05
C ARG A 120 -17.64 -9.69 -14.18
N LEU A 121 -16.79 -9.20 -15.09
CA LEU A 121 -15.49 -9.80 -15.40
C LEU A 121 -14.49 -8.71 -15.75
N ILE A 122 -13.41 -8.58 -14.98
CA ILE A 122 -12.28 -7.71 -15.32
C ILE A 122 -11.36 -8.49 -16.27
N GLY A 123 -11.62 -8.37 -17.57
CA GLY A 123 -10.76 -8.91 -18.63
C GLY A 123 -9.67 -7.92 -19.09
N PRO A 124 -8.88 -8.26 -20.12
CA PRO A 124 -7.79 -7.41 -20.61
C PRO A 124 -8.20 -6.01 -21.09
N ALA A 125 -9.46 -5.83 -21.53
CA ALA A 125 -10.00 -4.52 -21.94
C ALA A 125 -10.42 -3.66 -20.73
N GLU A 126 -10.96 -4.30 -19.70
CA GLU A 126 -11.30 -3.71 -18.41
C GLU A 126 -10.04 -3.30 -17.63
N LEU A 127 -8.98 -4.12 -17.64
CA LEU A 127 -7.73 -3.85 -16.93
C LEU A 127 -7.16 -2.46 -17.29
N ARG A 128 -7.17 -2.06 -18.57
CA ARG A 128 -6.69 -0.73 -18.99
C ARG A 128 -7.53 0.40 -18.42
N ARG A 129 -8.85 0.24 -18.35
CA ARG A 129 -9.78 1.23 -17.79
C ARG A 129 -9.69 1.28 -16.27
N PHE A 130 -9.67 0.13 -15.60
CA PHE A 130 -9.46 0.03 -14.16
C PHE A 130 -8.13 0.69 -13.73
N SER A 131 -7.06 0.44 -14.48
CA SER A 131 -5.76 1.08 -14.34
C SER A 131 -5.82 2.61 -14.55
N ALA A 132 -6.45 3.08 -15.63
CA ALA A 132 -6.59 4.52 -15.86
C ALA A 132 -7.40 5.20 -14.73
N GLY A 133 -8.49 4.57 -14.29
CA GLY A 133 -9.33 5.04 -13.20
C GLY A 133 -8.59 5.12 -11.86
N SER A 134 -7.82 4.08 -11.49
CA SER A 134 -7.12 4.02 -10.19
C SER A 134 -6.08 5.13 -10.00
N ARG A 135 -5.67 5.82 -11.06
CA ARG A 135 -4.74 6.96 -11.02
C ARG A 135 -5.42 8.33 -10.86
N LEU A 136 -6.72 8.46 -11.12
CA LEU A 136 -7.41 9.77 -11.19
C LEU A 136 -7.39 10.55 -9.87
N PHE A 137 -7.37 9.83 -8.74
CA PHE A 137 -7.30 10.40 -7.39
C PHE A 137 -6.21 9.73 -6.53
N ALA A 138 -5.22 9.08 -7.15
CA ALA A 138 -4.11 8.50 -6.41
C ALA A 138 -3.00 9.53 -6.17
N THR A 139 -2.58 9.63 -4.91
CA THR A 139 -1.35 10.33 -4.49
C THR A 139 -0.26 9.30 -4.20
N GLY A 140 1.00 9.60 -4.51
CA GLY A 140 2.17 8.78 -4.22
C GLY A 140 2.46 7.67 -5.24
N ALA A 141 1.85 7.73 -6.43
CA ALA A 141 2.07 6.76 -7.49
C ALA A 141 3.42 7.03 -8.20
N ALA A 142 4.42 6.19 -7.95
CA ALA A 142 5.67 6.24 -8.70
C ALA A 142 5.47 5.55 -10.06
N GLU A 143 5.82 6.23 -11.16
CA GLU A 143 5.50 5.76 -12.51
C GLU A 143 6.17 4.40 -12.84
N SER A 144 7.35 4.15 -12.27
CA SER A 144 8.09 2.88 -12.38
C SER A 144 7.38 1.71 -11.69
N SER A 145 6.99 1.85 -10.41
CA SER A 145 6.27 0.81 -9.67
C SER A 145 4.86 0.58 -10.21
N TYR A 146 4.21 1.65 -10.70
CA TYR A 146 2.89 1.55 -11.30
C TYR A 146 2.91 0.79 -12.62
N GLY A 147 3.83 1.14 -13.53
CA GLY A 147 3.99 0.44 -14.81
C GLY A 147 4.36 -1.03 -14.63
N LEU A 148 5.21 -1.33 -13.63
CA LEU A 148 5.54 -2.69 -13.21
C LEU A 148 4.31 -3.46 -12.69
N THR A 149 3.53 -2.86 -11.78
CA THR A 149 2.34 -3.51 -11.19
C THR A 149 1.25 -3.73 -12.25
N PHE A 150 1.13 -2.82 -13.23
CA PHE A 150 0.27 -3.00 -14.38
C PHE A 150 0.71 -4.18 -15.26
N ALA A 151 2.00 -4.28 -15.58
CA ALA A 151 2.55 -5.40 -16.35
C ALA A 151 2.38 -6.75 -15.61
N TRP A 152 2.55 -6.75 -14.28
CA TRP A 152 2.27 -7.92 -13.44
C TRP A 152 0.80 -8.33 -13.56
N ALA A 153 -0.16 -7.41 -13.37
CA ALA A 153 -1.58 -7.68 -13.58
C ALA A 153 -1.87 -8.22 -14.99
N GLU A 154 -1.35 -7.58 -16.05
CA GLU A 154 -1.53 -7.99 -17.45
C GLU A 154 -1.00 -9.42 -17.70
N SER A 155 0.11 -9.82 -17.07
CA SER A 155 0.71 -11.15 -17.21
C SER A 155 -0.03 -12.29 -16.49
N VAL A 156 -0.83 -12.01 -15.45
CA VAL A 156 -1.53 -13.04 -14.66
C VAL A 156 -3.04 -13.10 -14.91
N LEU A 157 -3.62 -12.09 -15.54
CA LEU A 157 -5.09 -11.93 -15.63
C LEU A 157 -5.81 -13.08 -16.36
N GLY A 158 -5.14 -13.71 -17.32
CA GLY A 158 -5.71 -14.81 -18.11
C GLY A 158 -6.97 -14.40 -18.86
N GLU A 159 -8.07 -15.14 -18.67
CA GLU A 159 -9.38 -14.82 -19.26
C GLU A 159 -10.10 -13.66 -18.55
N GLY A 160 -9.70 -13.35 -17.30
CA GLY A 160 -10.29 -12.29 -16.47
C GLY A 160 -10.55 -12.74 -15.03
N VAL A 161 -10.86 -11.76 -14.17
CA VAL A 161 -11.27 -11.98 -12.77
C VAL A 161 -12.74 -11.64 -12.61
N GLU A 162 -13.51 -12.54 -11.99
CA GLU A 162 -14.92 -12.30 -11.67
C GLU A 162 -15.06 -11.13 -10.68
N LEU A 163 -15.97 -10.21 -10.98
CA LEU A 163 -16.32 -9.09 -10.11
C LEU A 163 -17.67 -9.38 -9.44
N ALA A 164 -17.65 -9.56 -8.13
CA ALA A 164 -18.82 -9.94 -7.33
C ALA A 164 -19.22 -8.84 -6.34
N ALA A 165 -20.53 -8.64 -6.11
CA ALA A 165 -20.96 -7.83 -4.98
C ALA A 165 -20.84 -8.64 -3.67
N ALA A 166 -20.40 -8.02 -2.56
CA ALA A 166 -20.27 -8.72 -1.28
C ALA A 166 -21.57 -9.36 -0.76
N ALA A 167 -22.73 -8.87 -1.21
CA ALA A 167 -24.05 -9.41 -0.87
C ALA A 167 -24.54 -10.55 -1.79
N GLU A 168 -23.79 -10.88 -2.84
CA GLU A 168 -24.05 -12.02 -3.74
C GLU A 168 -23.26 -13.29 -3.34
N LEU A 169 -22.22 -13.14 -2.52
CA LEU A 169 -21.44 -14.24 -1.94
C LEU A 169 -22.24 -15.02 -0.88
N ASP A 170 -21.89 -16.29 -0.63
CA ASP A 170 -22.42 -17.02 0.52
C ASP A 170 -22.04 -16.27 1.82
N PRO A 171 -22.98 -16.03 2.77
CA PRO A 171 -22.74 -15.26 3.99
C PRO A 171 -21.53 -15.69 4.83
N GLU A 172 -21.18 -16.97 4.82
CA GLU A 172 -20.04 -17.52 5.57
C GLU A 172 -18.75 -17.54 4.75
N THR A 173 -18.75 -17.12 3.48
CA THR A 173 -17.55 -17.04 2.65
C THR A 173 -16.48 -16.20 3.33
N LEU A 174 -15.33 -16.81 3.61
CA LEU A 174 -14.15 -16.10 4.12
C LEU A 174 -13.58 -15.18 3.03
N CYS A 175 -13.72 -13.88 3.23
CA CYS A 175 -13.09 -12.84 2.44
C CYS A 175 -11.74 -12.44 3.08
N MET A 176 -10.73 -12.18 2.26
CA MET A 176 -9.46 -11.61 2.70
C MET A 176 -9.18 -10.28 2.00
N VAL A 177 -8.70 -9.30 2.77
CA VAL A 177 -8.13 -8.09 2.19
C VAL A 177 -6.71 -8.39 1.73
N VAL A 178 -6.38 -7.99 0.50
CA VAL A 178 -5.01 -8.02 -0.02
C VAL A 178 -4.60 -6.60 -0.39
N SER A 179 -3.37 -6.20 -0.06
CA SER A 179 -2.87 -4.83 -0.26
C SER A 179 -1.34 -4.80 -0.41
N LEU A 180 -0.81 -3.82 -1.11
CA LEU A 180 0.58 -3.39 -0.93
C LEU A 180 0.69 -2.66 0.42
N VAL A 181 1.77 -2.88 1.15
CA VAL A 181 2.17 -2.07 2.31
C VAL A 181 3.63 -1.66 2.17
N GLY A 182 3.97 -0.44 2.59
CA GLY A 182 5.32 0.13 2.45
C GLY A 182 5.46 1.11 1.30
N SER A 183 6.67 1.23 0.77
CA SER A 183 7.04 2.25 -0.23
C SER A 183 6.85 1.75 -1.66
N THR A 184 6.08 2.49 -2.46
CA THR A 184 5.96 2.28 -3.91
C THR A 184 7.30 2.49 -4.62
N THR A 185 8.12 3.44 -4.19
CA THR A 185 9.51 3.60 -4.67
C THR A 185 10.34 2.34 -4.41
N ALA A 186 10.24 1.73 -3.22
CA ALA A 186 10.96 0.50 -2.92
C ALA A 186 10.49 -0.69 -3.77
N LEU A 187 9.20 -0.77 -4.10
CA LEU A 187 8.67 -1.75 -5.07
C LEU A 187 9.23 -1.51 -6.49
N GLY A 188 9.46 -0.27 -6.88
CA GLY A 188 10.11 0.09 -8.15
C GLY A 188 11.60 -0.26 -8.23
N GLU A 189 12.28 -0.42 -7.09
CA GLU A 189 13.71 -0.74 -6.99
C GLU A 189 13.97 -2.23 -6.69
N GLN A 190 13.18 -2.82 -5.79
CA GLN A 190 13.20 -4.24 -5.42
C GLN A 190 11.97 -4.92 -6.03
N LEU A 191 12.14 -5.43 -7.25
CA LEU A 191 11.07 -6.02 -8.05
C LEU A 191 10.42 -7.24 -7.36
N PRO A 192 9.10 -7.49 -7.54
CA PRO A 192 8.41 -8.66 -7.03
C PRO A 192 8.95 -9.95 -7.64
N ALA A 193 8.95 -11.03 -6.86
CA ALA A 193 9.12 -12.40 -7.37
C ALA A 193 7.86 -12.89 -8.11
N GLY A 194 6.70 -12.29 -7.85
CA GLY A 194 5.43 -12.53 -8.54
C GLY A 194 4.48 -13.48 -7.81
N ASP A 195 4.92 -14.07 -6.70
CA ASP A 195 4.17 -15.03 -5.87
C ASP A 195 3.78 -14.47 -4.48
N GLU A 196 4.13 -13.22 -4.17
CA GLU A 196 3.86 -12.58 -2.87
C GLU A 196 2.38 -12.68 -2.44
N PRO A 197 1.38 -12.41 -3.30
CA PRO A 197 -0.03 -12.48 -2.89
C PRO A 197 -0.45 -13.92 -2.55
N VAL A 198 0.06 -14.90 -3.29
CA VAL A 198 -0.17 -16.33 -3.00
C VAL A 198 0.49 -16.70 -1.68
N ARG A 199 1.75 -16.30 -1.45
CA ARG A 199 2.46 -16.57 -0.18
C ARG A 199 1.74 -15.98 1.01
N ALA A 200 1.31 -14.72 0.94
CA ALA A 200 0.57 -14.05 2.00
C ALA A 200 -0.77 -14.74 2.30
N VAL A 201 -1.64 -14.90 1.29
CA VAL A 201 -2.96 -15.53 1.47
C VAL A 201 -2.83 -16.97 1.97
N ARG A 202 -2.00 -17.80 1.31
CA ARG A 202 -1.84 -19.21 1.71
C ARG A 202 -1.21 -19.36 3.10
N ALA A 203 -0.47 -18.37 3.60
CA ALA A 203 0.02 -18.38 4.98
C ALA A 203 -1.09 -18.08 6.00
N LEU A 204 -1.94 -17.11 5.71
CA LEU A 204 -3.07 -16.76 6.56
C LEU A 204 -4.11 -17.89 6.61
N GLU A 205 -4.39 -18.52 5.47
CA GLU A 205 -5.23 -19.73 5.39
C GLU A 205 -4.67 -20.89 6.23
N ARG A 206 -3.35 -21.11 6.22
CA ARG A 206 -2.72 -22.15 7.06
C ARG A 206 -2.82 -21.85 8.55
N TRP A 207 -2.80 -20.58 8.94
CA TRP A 207 -2.95 -20.17 10.33
C TRP A 207 -4.41 -20.30 10.81
N MET A 208 -5.39 -19.96 9.98
CA MET A 208 -6.82 -20.06 10.32
C MET A 208 -7.40 -21.48 10.16
N GLY A 209 -6.81 -22.30 9.28
CA GLY A 209 -7.37 -23.61 8.91
C GLY A 209 -8.50 -23.54 7.86
N GLU A 210 -8.71 -22.39 7.23
CA GLU A 210 -9.80 -22.10 6.30
C GLU A 210 -9.27 -21.47 5.01
N ARG A 211 -9.96 -21.66 3.88
CA ARG A 211 -9.59 -21.10 2.56
C ARG A 211 -10.31 -19.80 2.28
N ALA A 212 -9.62 -18.83 1.70
CA ALA A 212 -10.26 -17.63 1.18
C ALA A 212 -11.16 -17.98 -0.01
N GLY A 213 -12.39 -17.48 -0.01
CA GLY A 213 -13.35 -17.61 -1.12
C GLY A 213 -13.54 -16.32 -1.94
N ALA A 214 -13.04 -15.18 -1.46
CA ALA A 214 -13.01 -13.92 -2.21
C ALA A 214 -11.85 -13.00 -1.78
N VAL A 215 -11.38 -12.17 -2.71
CA VAL A 215 -10.38 -11.12 -2.45
C VAL A 215 -11.07 -9.76 -2.39
N VAL A 216 -10.60 -8.91 -1.48
CA VAL A 216 -11.10 -7.54 -1.26
C VAL A 216 -9.92 -6.57 -1.25
N ALA A 217 -10.12 -5.34 -1.69
CA ALA A 217 -9.12 -4.29 -1.58
C ALA A 217 -9.16 -3.59 -0.21
N LEU A 218 -8.01 -3.07 0.23
CA LEU A 218 -7.93 -2.15 1.36
C LEU A 218 -8.41 -0.75 0.93
N ASN A 219 -7.85 -0.26 -0.17
CA ASN A 219 -8.20 0.95 -0.90
C ASN A 219 -7.87 0.71 -2.39
N LEU A 220 -8.48 1.45 -3.31
CA LEU A 220 -8.21 1.31 -4.76
C LEU A 220 -7.49 2.51 -5.37
N ALA A 221 -6.33 2.90 -4.83
CA ALA A 221 -5.45 3.89 -5.46
C ALA A 221 -4.20 3.26 -6.05
N ALA A 222 -3.89 3.61 -7.30
CA ALA A 222 -2.70 3.18 -8.01
C ALA A 222 -2.38 1.67 -7.87
N GLU A 223 -1.22 1.29 -7.36
CA GLU A 223 -0.79 -0.10 -7.16
C GLU A 223 -1.74 -0.88 -6.23
N ASN A 224 -2.33 -0.24 -5.22
CA ASN A 224 -3.29 -0.87 -4.31
C ASN A 224 -4.62 -1.23 -4.99
N ALA A 225 -4.93 -0.67 -6.16
CA ALA A 225 -6.03 -1.19 -6.99
C ALA A 225 -5.64 -2.49 -7.73
N LEU A 226 -4.38 -2.58 -8.18
CA LEU A 226 -3.89 -3.67 -9.02
C LEU A 226 -3.46 -4.91 -8.24
N ILE A 227 -2.86 -4.77 -7.05
CA ILE A 227 -2.42 -5.90 -6.21
C ILE A 227 -3.57 -6.84 -5.78
N PRO A 228 -4.76 -6.36 -5.37
CA PRO A 228 -5.93 -7.23 -5.13
C PRO A 228 -6.38 -7.97 -6.40
N LEU A 229 -6.32 -7.32 -7.57
CA LEU A 229 -6.67 -7.94 -8.85
C LEU A 229 -5.67 -9.04 -9.26
N VAL A 230 -4.37 -8.77 -9.09
CA VAL A 230 -3.30 -9.78 -9.24
C VAL A 230 -3.58 -10.97 -8.33
N ALA A 231 -3.86 -10.72 -7.05
CA ALA A 231 -4.13 -11.76 -6.06
C ALA A 231 -5.35 -12.61 -6.43
N ALA A 232 -6.46 -11.98 -6.82
CA ALA A 232 -7.67 -12.64 -7.29
C ALA A 232 -7.40 -13.55 -8.50
N ALA A 233 -6.66 -13.04 -9.51
CA ALA A 233 -6.29 -13.80 -10.70
C ALA A 233 -5.43 -15.04 -10.38
N VAL A 234 -4.33 -14.88 -9.63
CA VAL A 234 -3.42 -16.01 -9.33
C VAL A 234 -3.99 -17.03 -8.35
N LEU A 235 -5.00 -16.65 -7.56
CA LEU A 235 -5.69 -17.56 -6.63
C LEU A 235 -6.93 -18.22 -7.24
N GLY A 236 -7.44 -17.72 -8.38
CA GLY A 236 -8.70 -18.16 -8.98
C GLY A 236 -9.91 -17.78 -8.13
N LEU A 237 -9.91 -16.58 -7.53
CA LEU A 237 -10.96 -16.08 -6.65
C LEU A 237 -11.64 -14.84 -7.24
N PRO A 238 -12.93 -14.60 -6.95
CA PRO A 238 -13.59 -13.34 -7.31
C PRO A 238 -12.97 -12.16 -6.53
N LEU A 239 -12.91 -11.01 -7.21
CA LEU A 239 -12.66 -9.72 -6.58
C LEU A 239 -14.01 -9.11 -6.17
N VAL A 240 -14.09 -8.55 -4.96
CA VAL A 240 -15.30 -7.85 -4.51
C VAL A 240 -15.35 -6.43 -5.06
N ASP A 241 -16.51 -5.99 -5.57
CA ASP A 241 -16.76 -4.61 -6.00
C ASP A 241 -16.91 -3.65 -4.81
N GLY A 242 -15.77 -3.27 -4.24
CA GLY A 242 -15.66 -2.30 -3.17
C GLY A 242 -14.29 -2.33 -2.51
N ASP A 243 -14.08 -1.42 -1.56
CA ASP A 243 -12.90 -1.41 -0.70
C ASP A 243 -13.22 -0.95 0.74
N GLY A 244 -12.18 -0.84 1.56
CA GLY A 244 -12.29 -0.51 2.98
C GLY A 244 -12.22 0.97 3.28
N THR A 245 -12.26 1.87 2.31
CA THR A 245 -11.98 3.29 2.56
C THR A 245 -12.79 4.27 1.70
N GLY A 246 -12.99 3.98 0.42
CA GLY A 246 -13.51 4.91 -0.60
C GLY A 246 -12.56 6.05 -0.97
N ARG A 247 -11.35 6.08 -0.39
CA ARG A 247 -10.29 7.09 -0.58
C ARG A 247 -8.94 6.58 -0.07
N VAL A 248 -7.86 7.33 -0.23
CA VAL A 248 -6.55 6.97 0.34
C VAL A 248 -6.40 7.48 1.78
N PHE A 249 -5.89 6.64 2.67
CA PHE A 249 -5.43 6.99 4.02
C PHE A 249 -4.05 6.36 4.29
N PRO A 250 -3.20 6.95 5.12
CA PRO A 250 -1.81 6.52 5.28
C PRO A 250 -1.59 5.27 6.15
N LEU A 251 -2.55 4.88 7.01
CA LEU A 251 -2.41 3.76 7.95
C LEU A 251 -3.34 2.59 7.61
N VAL A 252 -2.89 1.34 7.82
CA VAL A 252 -3.69 0.13 7.47
C VAL A 252 -4.95 -0.03 8.34
N GLU A 253 -4.98 0.60 9.50
CA GLU A 253 -6.17 0.66 10.37
C GLU A 253 -7.20 1.71 9.97
N GLN A 254 -6.87 2.67 9.10
CA GLN A 254 -7.81 3.71 8.65
C GLN A 254 -8.77 3.15 7.60
N THR A 255 -9.63 2.24 8.03
CA THR A 255 -10.65 1.58 7.21
C THR A 255 -12.04 1.60 7.83
N THR A 256 -13.07 1.51 6.98
CA THR A 256 -14.44 1.22 7.37
C THR A 256 -14.57 -0.16 8.00
N TYR A 257 -13.68 -1.11 7.69
CA TYR A 257 -13.57 -2.41 8.39
C TYR A 257 -13.28 -2.20 9.88
N ARG A 258 -12.29 -1.35 10.21
CA ARG A 258 -11.94 -1.00 11.58
C ARG A 258 -13.05 -0.24 12.30
N LEU A 259 -13.69 0.71 11.62
CA LEU A 259 -14.90 1.40 12.13
C LEU A 259 -16.06 0.43 12.40
N GLY A 260 -16.17 -0.62 11.58
CA GLY A 260 -17.13 -1.71 11.70
C GLY A 260 -16.82 -2.73 12.80
N GLY A 261 -15.72 -2.54 13.55
CA GLY A 261 -15.29 -3.39 14.66
C GLY A 261 -14.38 -4.56 14.27
N LEU A 262 -13.97 -4.66 13.00
CA LEU A 262 -13.10 -5.74 12.52
C LEU A 262 -11.62 -5.45 12.82
N SER A 263 -10.82 -6.51 12.87
CA SER A 263 -9.38 -6.47 13.14
C SER A 263 -8.58 -6.64 11.86
N ALA A 264 -7.50 -5.88 11.69
CA ALA A 264 -6.54 -6.10 10.62
C ALA A 264 -5.77 -7.42 10.78
N THR A 265 -5.62 -7.90 12.02
CA THR A 265 -4.92 -9.14 12.37
C THR A 265 -5.89 -10.30 12.66
N PRO A 266 -5.50 -11.56 12.39
CA PRO A 266 -4.18 -12.03 11.92
C PRO A 266 -3.83 -11.49 10.52
N MET A 267 -2.57 -11.14 10.33
CA MET A 267 -2.04 -10.58 9.08
C MET A 267 -0.84 -11.39 8.63
N ALA A 268 -0.75 -11.69 7.34
CA ALA A 268 0.42 -12.27 6.71
C ALA A 268 1.08 -11.25 5.78
N LEU A 269 2.40 -11.09 5.87
CA LEU A 269 3.21 -10.22 5.01
C LEU A 269 4.17 -11.07 4.20
N ALA A 270 4.17 -10.92 2.88
CA ALA A 270 5.12 -11.56 1.97
C ALA A 270 6.04 -10.52 1.32
N GLY A 271 7.35 -10.65 1.57
CA GLY A 271 8.40 -9.80 0.98
C GLY A 271 8.96 -10.38 -0.33
N ALA A 272 9.64 -9.56 -1.12
CA ALA A 272 10.15 -9.93 -2.44
C ALA A 272 11.30 -10.96 -2.40
N SER A 273 12.00 -11.10 -1.28
CA SER A 273 13.17 -11.98 -1.13
C SER A 273 12.86 -13.28 -0.38
N GLY A 274 11.57 -13.63 -0.29
CA GLY A 274 11.07 -14.87 0.29
C GLY A 274 10.61 -14.75 1.74
N GLU A 275 10.65 -13.55 2.32
CA GLU A 275 10.16 -13.27 3.67
C GLU A 275 8.67 -13.61 3.78
N LEU A 276 8.29 -14.20 4.91
CA LEU A 276 6.91 -14.47 5.27
C LEU A 276 6.74 -14.24 6.77
N VAL A 277 6.02 -13.18 7.14
CA VAL A 277 5.79 -12.79 8.54
C VAL A 277 4.30 -12.92 8.86
N LEU A 278 3.96 -13.63 9.94
CA LEU A 278 2.63 -13.58 10.53
C LEU A 278 2.65 -12.58 11.70
N LEU A 279 1.70 -11.64 11.69
CA LEU A 279 1.53 -10.61 12.69
C LEU A 279 0.15 -10.77 13.36
N GLU A 280 0.16 -10.99 14.66
CA GLU A 280 -1.02 -11.02 15.52
C GLU A 280 -0.77 -10.10 16.71
N THR A 281 -1.66 -9.14 16.93
CA THR A 281 -1.54 -8.14 17.99
C THR A 281 -2.91 -7.56 18.35
N ALA A 282 -2.97 -6.73 19.39
CA ALA A 282 -4.14 -5.89 19.64
C ALA A 282 -4.28 -4.86 18.51
N ALA A 283 -5.52 -4.56 18.12
CA ALA A 283 -5.80 -3.72 16.95
C ALA A 283 -5.04 -2.38 17.00
N ASP A 284 -5.11 -1.66 18.12
CA ASP A 284 -4.43 -0.37 18.38
C ASP A 284 -2.89 -0.40 18.35
N ARG A 285 -2.28 -1.57 18.11
CA ARG A 285 -0.82 -1.76 17.99
C ARG A 285 -0.40 -2.24 16.60
N VAL A 286 -1.31 -2.39 15.64
CA VAL A 286 -1.01 -2.96 14.31
C VAL A 286 0.02 -2.10 13.58
N GLU A 287 -0.25 -0.80 13.43
CA GLU A 287 0.62 0.12 12.66
C GLU A 287 2.03 0.25 13.28
N GLU A 288 2.12 0.35 14.61
CA GLU A 288 3.39 0.46 15.35
C GLU A 288 4.32 -0.74 15.13
N LEU A 289 3.76 -1.94 14.96
CA LEU A 289 4.52 -3.17 14.73
C LEU A 289 4.73 -3.45 13.24
N LEU A 290 3.73 -3.14 12.41
CA LEU A 290 3.78 -3.35 10.96
C LEU A 290 4.91 -2.55 10.31
N ARG A 291 5.05 -1.26 10.66
CA ARG A 291 5.99 -0.35 9.98
C ARG A 291 7.47 -0.75 10.13
N PRO A 292 7.99 -1.08 11.33
CA PRO A 292 9.34 -1.63 11.47
C PRO A 292 9.54 -2.98 10.78
N VAL A 293 8.51 -3.83 10.72
CA VAL A 293 8.57 -5.12 10.02
C VAL A 293 8.69 -4.90 8.50
N VAL A 294 7.87 -4.02 7.92
CA VAL A 294 7.92 -3.68 6.49
C VAL A 294 9.30 -3.14 6.08
N LEU A 295 9.90 -2.26 6.90
CA LEU A 295 11.28 -1.80 6.68
C LEU A 295 12.31 -2.93 6.74
N SER A 296 12.10 -3.92 7.60
CA SER A 296 13.00 -5.06 7.79
C SER A 296 12.94 -6.10 6.67
N VAL A 297 11.85 -6.13 5.88
CA VAL A 297 11.63 -7.10 4.77
C VAL A 297 11.89 -6.48 3.38
N GLY A 298 12.52 -5.31 3.31
CA GLY A 298 12.87 -4.63 2.04
C GLY A 298 12.21 -3.27 1.83
N GLY A 299 11.36 -2.80 2.75
CA GLY A 299 10.66 -1.52 2.64
C GLY A 299 9.29 -1.60 1.96
N TRP A 300 8.92 -2.76 1.42
CA TRP A 300 7.57 -3.07 0.95
C TRP A 300 7.24 -4.56 1.14
N ALA A 301 5.94 -4.89 1.18
CA ALA A 301 5.43 -6.27 1.18
C ALA A 301 4.00 -6.33 0.63
N VAL A 302 3.54 -7.50 0.20
CA VAL A 302 2.09 -7.78 0.05
C VAL A 302 1.54 -8.27 1.38
N ALA A 303 0.49 -7.60 1.87
CA ALA A 303 -0.26 -8.00 3.04
C ALA A 303 -1.52 -8.78 2.64
N ALA A 304 -1.77 -9.91 3.29
CA ALA A 304 -3.10 -10.50 3.43
C ALA A 304 -3.58 -10.25 4.87
N CYS A 305 -4.74 -9.62 5.04
CA CYS A 305 -5.22 -9.11 6.32
C CYS A 305 -6.75 -9.05 6.37
N TYR A 306 -7.29 -8.60 7.51
CA TYR A 306 -8.75 -8.47 7.75
C TYR A 306 -9.57 -9.70 7.30
N PRO A 307 -9.28 -10.92 7.78
CA PRO A 307 -10.12 -12.07 7.49
C PRO A 307 -11.53 -11.84 8.07
N MET A 308 -12.55 -11.93 7.22
CA MET A 308 -13.94 -11.69 7.62
C MET A 308 -14.92 -12.50 6.79
N ALA A 309 -16.07 -12.83 7.36
CA ALA A 309 -17.16 -13.45 6.61
C ALA A 309 -17.85 -12.42 5.69
N ALA A 310 -18.33 -12.85 4.52
CA ALA A 310 -19.01 -11.97 3.56
C ALA A 310 -20.21 -11.20 4.16
N ARG A 311 -20.93 -11.79 5.13
CA ARG A 311 -22.01 -11.09 5.88
C ARG A 311 -21.52 -9.85 6.62
N ASP A 312 -20.30 -9.89 7.16
CA ASP A 312 -19.70 -8.78 7.88
C ASP A 312 -19.12 -7.78 6.89
N LEU A 313 -18.43 -8.25 5.85
CA LEU A 313 -17.96 -7.42 4.74
C LEU A 313 -19.09 -6.55 4.16
N ALA A 314 -20.24 -7.15 3.83
CA ALA A 314 -21.39 -6.46 3.26
C ALA A 314 -22.00 -5.38 4.18
N ARG A 315 -21.68 -5.38 5.48
CA ARG A 315 -22.06 -4.33 6.45
C ARG A 315 -21.08 -3.16 6.48
N VAL A 316 -19.79 -3.39 6.18
CA VAL A 316 -18.69 -2.45 6.43
C VAL A 316 -17.96 -1.95 5.17
N LEU A 317 -18.13 -2.61 4.03
CA LEU A 317 -17.53 -2.26 2.74
C LEU A 317 -18.01 -0.88 2.26
N VAL A 318 -17.15 -0.15 1.54
CA VAL A 318 -17.56 0.93 0.63
C VAL A 318 -17.82 0.29 -0.75
N PRO A 319 -19.09 0.07 -1.15
CA PRO A 319 -19.40 -0.72 -2.34
C PRO A 319 -19.26 0.08 -3.63
N GLY A 320 -18.98 -0.60 -4.74
CA GLY A 320 -19.00 0.00 -6.08
C GLY A 320 -17.74 0.79 -6.43
N THR A 321 -16.66 0.68 -5.66
CA THR A 321 -15.42 1.42 -5.93
C THR A 321 -14.64 0.82 -7.11
N VAL A 322 -14.71 -0.50 -7.36
CA VAL A 322 -14.09 -1.12 -8.55
C VAL A 322 -14.85 -0.70 -9.81
N SER A 323 -16.19 -0.79 -9.77
CA SER A 323 -17.07 -0.31 -10.83
C SER A 323 -16.90 1.19 -11.14
N LEU A 324 -16.66 2.01 -10.10
CA LEU A 324 -16.32 3.43 -10.28
C LEU A 324 -15.06 3.60 -11.12
N LEU A 325 -13.96 2.92 -10.79
CA LEU A 325 -12.68 3.11 -11.49
C LEU A 325 -12.77 2.63 -12.94
N LEU A 326 -13.50 1.55 -13.20
CA LEU A 326 -13.80 1.10 -14.56
C LEU A 326 -14.54 2.17 -15.37
N ALA A 327 -15.55 2.82 -14.80
CA ALA A 327 -16.31 3.89 -15.46
C ALA A 327 -15.50 5.19 -15.62
N ALA A 328 -14.69 5.54 -14.63
CA ALA A 328 -13.90 6.77 -14.63
C ALA A 328 -12.66 6.69 -15.54
N GLY A 329 -12.10 5.50 -15.74
CA GLY A 329 -10.99 5.25 -16.67
C GLY A 329 -11.41 4.94 -18.11
N GLU A 330 -12.70 5.04 -18.45
CA GLU A 330 -13.16 4.97 -19.85
C GLU A 330 -12.59 6.15 -20.66
N PRO A 331 -12.00 5.95 -21.85
CA PRO A 331 -11.37 7.03 -22.60
C PRO A 331 -12.32 8.20 -22.89
N GLY A 332 -11.92 9.41 -22.47
CA GLY A 332 -12.73 10.61 -22.60
C GLY A 332 -13.84 10.78 -21.56
N ALA A 333 -13.93 9.90 -20.55
CA ALA A 333 -14.78 10.14 -19.39
C ALA A 333 -14.38 11.47 -18.71
N PRO A 334 -15.33 12.38 -18.45
CA PRO A 334 -15.04 13.56 -17.66
C PRO A 334 -14.75 13.12 -16.21
N ARG A 335 -13.94 13.86 -15.44
CA ARG A 335 -13.72 13.53 -14.01
C ARG A 335 -15.03 13.55 -13.19
N SER A 336 -16.06 14.24 -13.68
CA SER A 336 -17.43 14.18 -13.13
C SER A 336 -18.13 12.82 -13.34
N ALA A 337 -17.54 11.85 -14.04
CA ALA A 337 -17.94 10.45 -13.95
C ALA A 337 -17.80 9.91 -12.51
N ALA A 338 -16.89 10.49 -11.71
CA ALA A 338 -16.79 10.24 -10.27
C ALA A 338 -17.70 11.13 -9.40
N ALA A 339 -18.56 11.98 -10.00
CA ALA A 339 -19.54 12.79 -9.27
C ALA A 339 -20.52 12.00 -8.35
N PRO A 340 -20.80 10.69 -8.54
CA PRO A 340 -21.50 9.90 -7.51
C PRO A 340 -20.85 9.94 -6.12
N TYR A 341 -19.55 10.24 -6.04
CA TYR A 341 -18.77 10.42 -4.80
C TYR A 341 -18.61 11.91 -4.41
N GLY A 342 -19.53 12.78 -4.85
CA GLY A 342 -19.59 14.17 -4.40
C GLY A 342 -18.41 15.05 -4.82
N VAL A 343 -17.77 14.73 -5.95
CA VAL A 343 -16.62 15.46 -6.48
C VAL A 343 -16.97 16.92 -6.79
N ARG A 344 -16.18 17.86 -6.26
CA ARG A 344 -16.28 19.30 -6.55
C ARG A 344 -14.91 19.95 -6.71
N THR A 345 -14.81 20.93 -7.60
CA THR A 345 -13.64 21.81 -7.72
C THR A 345 -13.76 22.95 -6.71
N LEU A 346 -12.72 23.22 -5.91
CA LEU A 346 -12.63 24.38 -5.03
C LEU A 346 -12.23 25.64 -5.79
N CYS A 347 -11.18 25.50 -6.61
CA CYS A 347 -10.53 26.57 -7.35
C CYS A 347 -9.57 25.99 -8.40
N SER A 348 -9.26 26.78 -9.43
CA SER A 348 -8.06 26.60 -10.25
C SER A 348 -7.12 27.78 -9.99
N GLY A 349 -5.82 27.51 -9.92
CA GLY A 349 -4.84 28.52 -9.51
C GLY A 349 -3.40 28.07 -9.66
N ARG A 350 -2.48 29.00 -9.40
CA ARG A 350 -1.04 28.78 -9.51
C ARG A 350 -0.41 28.64 -8.14
N ILE A 351 0.46 27.65 -7.95
CA ILE A 351 1.26 27.53 -6.72
C ILE A 351 2.22 28.73 -6.63
N LEU A 352 2.15 29.49 -5.53
CA LEU A 352 3.03 30.62 -5.24
C LEU A 352 4.25 30.21 -4.40
N THR A 353 4.03 29.43 -3.36
CA THR A 353 5.07 28.97 -2.43
C THR A 353 4.72 27.59 -1.89
N VAL A 354 5.75 26.86 -1.49
CA VAL A 354 5.67 25.58 -0.77
C VAL A 354 6.61 25.72 0.42
N GLU A 355 6.04 25.67 1.61
CA GLU A 355 6.75 25.81 2.88
C GLU A 355 6.74 24.47 3.62
N GLY A 356 7.83 24.14 4.33
CA GLY A 356 8.08 22.79 4.82
C GLY A 356 9.11 22.06 3.96
N SER A 357 9.73 21.00 4.49
CA SER A 357 10.81 20.31 3.78
C SER A 357 10.26 19.15 2.96
N THR A 358 10.51 19.16 1.66
CA THR A 358 10.36 18.00 0.74
C THR A 358 11.45 16.93 0.94
N GLY A 359 12.20 16.99 2.05
CA GLY A 359 13.28 16.07 2.37
C GLY A 359 12.87 14.98 3.34
N HIS A 360 13.33 13.75 3.07
CA HIS A 360 13.35 12.67 4.05
C HIS A 360 14.31 13.05 5.20
N GLY A 361 13.76 13.61 6.28
CA GLY A 361 14.48 13.74 7.55
C GLY A 361 14.83 12.35 8.10
N ALA A 362 15.97 12.21 8.76
CA ALA A 362 16.49 10.92 9.22
C ALA A 362 15.69 10.26 10.37
N ASP A 363 14.62 10.89 10.84
CA ASP A 363 13.74 10.36 11.88
C ASP A 363 12.54 9.61 11.27
N VAL A 364 12.64 8.29 11.28
CA VAL A 364 11.71 7.30 10.67
C VAL A 364 10.37 7.17 11.43
N ALA A 365 9.96 8.20 12.17
CA ALA A 365 8.95 8.10 13.23
C ALA A 365 7.60 8.80 12.95
N MET A 366 7.49 9.57 11.85
CA MET A 366 6.29 10.37 11.54
C MET A 366 5.86 10.20 10.07
N PRO A 367 4.59 10.48 9.71
CA PRO A 367 4.23 10.83 8.33
C PRO A 367 5.06 12.04 7.86
N SER A 368 5.15 12.26 6.54
CA SER A 368 6.03 13.28 5.94
C SER A 368 5.93 14.64 6.65
N LEU A 369 7.08 15.33 6.73
CA LEU A 369 7.16 16.65 7.36
C LEU A 369 6.05 17.56 6.83
N PRO A 370 5.28 18.26 7.69
CA PRO A 370 4.14 19.05 7.26
C PRO A 370 4.52 20.05 6.16
N ALA A 371 3.81 19.96 5.04
CA ALA A 371 3.95 20.86 3.91
C ALA A 371 2.76 21.83 3.85
N SER A 372 3.06 23.08 3.53
CA SER A 372 2.12 24.19 3.44
C SER A 372 2.23 24.78 2.03
N ILE A 373 1.30 24.42 1.16
CA ILE A 373 1.28 24.83 -0.25
C ILE A 373 0.30 26.00 -0.40
N VAL A 374 0.74 27.13 -0.94
CA VAL A 374 -0.11 28.30 -1.18
C VAL A 374 -0.42 28.42 -2.66
N VAL A 375 -1.70 28.38 -3.02
CA VAL A 375 -2.22 28.51 -4.38
C VAL A 375 -2.94 29.85 -4.50
N GLN A 376 -2.59 30.63 -5.54
CA GLN A 376 -3.32 31.84 -5.91
C GLN A 376 -4.39 31.50 -6.94
N GLU A 377 -5.66 31.73 -6.60
CA GLU A 377 -6.78 31.47 -7.48
C GLU A 377 -6.71 32.31 -8.78
N SER A 378 -6.79 31.65 -9.94
CA SER A 378 -6.63 32.28 -11.25
C SER A 378 -7.89 33.02 -11.73
N ALA A 379 -9.07 32.66 -11.21
CA ALA A 379 -10.37 33.24 -11.55
C ALA A 379 -11.18 33.64 -10.30
N GLY A 380 -12.45 34.02 -10.47
CA GLY A 380 -13.37 34.25 -9.36
C GLY A 380 -12.88 35.32 -8.36
N LEU A 381 -12.76 34.95 -7.09
CA LEU A 381 -12.43 35.85 -5.99
C LEU A 381 -10.92 36.12 -5.82
N ARG A 382 -10.05 35.46 -6.61
CA ARG A 382 -8.58 35.66 -6.60
C ARG A 382 -7.93 35.41 -5.23
N ARG A 383 -8.54 34.49 -4.46
CA ARG A 383 -8.19 34.15 -3.07
C ARG A 383 -6.82 33.49 -2.97
N LEU A 384 -6.22 33.55 -1.78
CA LEU A 384 -5.10 32.69 -1.41
C LEU A 384 -5.65 31.42 -0.75
N VAL A 385 -5.43 30.29 -1.40
CA VAL A 385 -5.82 28.96 -0.89
C VAL A 385 -4.57 28.28 -0.34
N ARG A 386 -4.49 28.17 0.99
CA ARG A 386 -3.43 27.43 1.69
C ARG A 386 -3.87 26.00 1.93
N LEU A 387 -3.02 25.05 1.57
CA LEU A 387 -3.22 23.62 1.73
C LEU A 387 -2.22 23.12 2.79
N GLU A 388 -2.71 22.55 3.89
CA GLU A 388 -1.87 21.79 4.82
C GLU A 388 -1.85 20.33 4.37
N ALA A 389 -0.67 19.74 4.30
CA ALA A 389 -0.45 18.39 3.82
C ALA A 389 0.63 17.64 4.63
N HIS A 390 0.51 16.32 4.63
CA HIS A 390 1.57 15.38 5.05
C HIS A 390 1.93 14.51 3.84
N ASN A 391 1.58 13.22 3.86
CA ASN A 391 1.59 12.38 2.66
C ASN A 391 0.43 12.77 1.72
N GLU A 392 -0.65 13.29 2.29
CA GLU A 392 -1.86 13.74 1.60
C GLU A 392 -2.27 15.15 2.07
N ILE A 393 -3.08 15.86 1.28
CA ILE A 393 -3.63 17.16 1.66
C ILE A 393 -4.81 16.92 2.61
N VAL A 394 -4.72 17.48 3.83
CA VAL A 394 -5.67 17.23 4.92
C VAL A 394 -6.56 18.43 5.24
N LEU A 395 -6.15 19.65 4.88
CA LEU A 395 -6.91 20.89 5.14
C LEU A 395 -6.69 21.89 4.00
N ALA A 396 -7.77 22.53 3.55
CA ALA A 396 -7.71 23.68 2.64
C ALA A 396 -8.36 24.90 3.30
N LEU A 397 -7.62 26.01 3.35
CA LEU A 397 -8.02 27.30 3.89
C LEU A 397 -8.06 28.33 2.75
N ALA A 398 -9.20 28.97 2.49
CA ALA A 398 -9.28 30.11 1.57
C ALA A 398 -9.33 31.41 2.38
N ASP A 399 -8.32 32.27 2.20
CA ASP A 399 -8.12 33.51 2.98
C ASP A 399 -8.25 33.29 4.51
N GLY A 400 -7.76 32.14 4.99
CA GLY A 400 -7.80 31.72 6.40
C GLY A 400 -9.07 30.97 6.84
N ALA A 401 -10.14 30.93 6.03
CA ALA A 401 -11.36 30.19 6.34
C ALA A 401 -11.29 28.73 5.82
N PRO A 402 -11.59 27.70 6.64
CA PRO A 402 -11.64 26.32 6.17
C PRO A 402 -12.71 26.08 5.08
N VAL A 403 -12.29 25.57 3.92
CA VAL A 403 -13.16 25.29 2.76
C VAL A 403 -13.24 23.81 2.36
N ALA A 404 -12.27 23.00 2.81
CA ALA A 404 -12.31 21.54 2.76
C ALA A 404 -11.37 20.95 3.82
N MET A 405 -11.63 19.72 4.28
CA MET A 405 -10.82 19.03 5.28
C MET A 405 -11.05 17.51 5.25
N ALA A 406 -10.04 16.75 5.68
CA ALA A 406 -10.19 15.33 5.99
C ALA A 406 -11.37 15.12 6.96
N PRO A 407 -12.25 14.12 6.75
CA PRO A 407 -12.01 12.92 5.96
C PRO A 407 -12.26 13.05 4.45
N ASP A 408 -12.81 14.17 3.94
CA ASP A 408 -12.90 14.38 2.49
C ASP A 408 -11.51 14.37 1.86
N GLN A 409 -11.37 13.76 0.69
CA GLN A 409 -10.08 13.69 -0.01
C GLN A 409 -9.87 14.98 -0.79
N ILE A 410 -8.77 15.68 -0.52
CA ILE A 410 -8.37 16.88 -1.24
C ILE A 410 -7.23 16.49 -2.18
N CYS A 411 -7.42 16.76 -3.48
CA CYS A 411 -6.42 16.47 -4.51
C CYS A 411 -5.98 17.77 -5.18
N MET A 412 -4.68 17.89 -5.42
CA MET A 412 -4.10 18.91 -6.30
C MET A 412 -3.86 18.26 -7.66
N ILE A 413 -4.47 18.78 -8.71
CA ILE A 413 -4.44 18.19 -10.05
C ILE A 413 -3.73 19.15 -11.01
N SER A 414 -2.74 18.66 -11.75
CA SER A 414 -2.04 19.45 -12.77
C SER A 414 -2.98 19.80 -13.91
N VAL A 415 -2.97 21.06 -14.34
CA VAL A 415 -3.76 21.54 -15.50
C VAL A 415 -3.16 21.08 -16.84
N ALA A 416 -1.88 20.71 -16.86
CA ALA A 416 -1.13 20.41 -18.09
C ALA A 416 -1.42 18.99 -18.64
N ASP A 417 -1.44 18.00 -17.77
CA ASP A 417 -1.63 16.57 -18.09
C ASP A 417 -2.88 15.96 -17.44
N GLY A 418 -3.49 16.68 -16.50
CA GLY A 418 -4.69 16.25 -15.79
C GLY A 418 -4.45 15.26 -14.66
N MET A 419 -3.19 15.03 -14.26
CA MET A 419 -2.80 14.04 -13.24
C MET A 419 -2.73 14.65 -11.83
N VAL A 420 -2.88 13.82 -10.80
CA VAL A 420 -2.63 14.23 -9.41
C VAL A 420 -1.17 14.65 -9.24
N VAL A 421 -0.94 15.80 -8.62
CA VAL A 421 0.39 16.27 -8.23
C VAL A 421 0.61 15.87 -6.78
N ASP A 422 1.62 15.04 -6.55
CA ASP A 422 2.03 14.61 -5.22
C ASP A 422 2.56 15.79 -4.38
N VAL A 423 2.43 15.70 -3.06
CA VAL A 423 2.80 16.78 -2.12
C VAL A 423 4.29 17.12 -2.21
N ASP A 424 5.14 16.12 -2.43
CA ASP A 424 6.59 16.26 -2.60
C ASP A 424 7.00 16.84 -3.97
N LYS A 425 6.13 16.70 -4.98
CA LYS A 425 6.29 17.27 -6.34
C LYS A 425 5.67 18.67 -6.47
N ALA A 426 5.05 19.19 -5.42
CA ALA A 426 4.52 20.55 -5.39
C ALA A 426 5.64 21.58 -5.58
N ALA A 427 5.52 22.44 -6.60
CA ALA A 427 6.53 23.45 -6.91
C ALA A 427 5.90 24.81 -7.27
N PRO A 428 6.50 25.94 -6.87
CA PRO A 428 6.07 27.27 -7.32
C PRO A 428 6.00 27.38 -8.85
N GLY A 429 4.93 27.98 -9.35
CA GLY A 429 4.68 28.16 -10.78
C GLY A 429 3.83 27.07 -11.44
N LEU A 430 3.57 25.93 -10.79
CA LEU A 430 2.63 24.93 -11.32
C LEU A 430 1.19 25.48 -11.34
N GLU A 431 0.49 25.31 -12.45
CA GLU A 431 -0.94 25.57 -12.58
C GLU A 431 -1.73 24.32 -12.20
N VAL A 432 -2.61 24.45 -11.21
CA VAL A 432 -3.32 23.33 -10.57
C VAL A 432 -4.81 23.62 -10.36
N GLU A 433 -5.60 22.56 -10.42
CA GLU A 433 -6.99 22.51 -9.99
C GLU A 433 -7.06 21.80 -8.63
N ILE A 434 -7.66 22.44 -7.63
CA ILE A 434 -7.86 21.83 -6.31
C ILE A 434 -9.25 21.22 -6.29
N MET A 435 -9.30 19.89 -6.19
CA MET A 435 -10.52 19.09 -6.20
C MET A 435 -10.76 18.48 -4.82
N VAL A 436 -12.04 18.26 -4.48
CA VAL A 436 -12.46 17.58 -3.25
C VAL A 436 -13.40 16.45 -3.63
N VAL A 437 -13.09 15.24 -3.17
CA VAL A 437 -13.95 14.05 -3.26
C VAL A 437 -14.54 13.81 -1.87
N ARG A 438 -15.86 13.64 -1.78
CA ARG A 438 -16.53 13.44 -0.50
C ARG A 438 -16.27 12.03 0.01
N ALA A 439 -15.94 11.90 1.29
CA ALA A 439 -15.73 10.59 1.90
C ALA A 439 -17.03 9.79 2.01
N ALA A 440 -16.92 8.46 2.10
CA ALA A 440 -18.07 7.60 2.40
C ALA A 440 -18.72 8.03 3.74
N PRO A 441 -20.06 8.05 3.88
CA PRO A 441 -20.76 8.64 5.04
C PRO A 441 -20.27 8.17 6.43
N MET A 442 -19.80 6.92 6.55
CA MET A 442 -19.21 6.39 7.78
C MET A 442 -18.06 7.24 8.34
N TRP A 443 -17.28 7.91 7.47
CA TRP A 443 -16.17 8.76 7.87
C TRP A 443 -16.59 10.06 8.56
N HIS A 444 -17.78 10.57 8.25
CA HIS A 444 -18.32 11.79 8.88
C HIS A 444 -18.98 11.53 10.24
N THR A 445 -19.08 10.27 10.67
CA THR A 445 -19.55 9.90 12.02
C THR A 445 -18.50 10.24 13.08
N GLY A 446 -18.90 10.31 14.35
CA GLY A 446 -17.97 10.54 15.47
C GLY A 446 -16.75 9.59 15.47
N PRO A 447 -16.93 8.25 15.37
CA PRO A 447 -15.83 7.30 15.23
C PRO A 447 -14.98 7.52 13.97
N GLY A 448 -15.63 7.85 12.83
CA GLY A 448 -14.93 8.18 11.58
C GLY A 448 -14.02 9.39 11.70
N LEU A 449 -14.47 10.46 12.34
CA LEU A 449 -13.68 11.67 12.59
C LEU A 449 -12.53 11.46 13.60
N VAL A 450 -12.67 10.51 14.53
CA VAL A 450 -11.56 10.12 15.43
C VAL A 450 -10.46 9.38 14.66
N LEU A 451 -10.81 8.56 13.66
CA LEU A 451 -9.86 7.72 12.91
C LEU A 451 -9.27 8.41 11.66
N GLY A 452 -10.04 9.25 10.97
CA GLY A 452 -9.67 9.87 9.68
C GLY A 452 -10.00 11.37 9.56
N GLY A 453 -10.43 12.02 10.64
CA GLY A 453 -10.56 13.48 10.70
C GLY A 453 -9.25 14.19 11.01
N LEU A 454 -9.26 15.53 10.99
CA LEU A 454 -8.10 16.41 11.20
C LEU A 454 -7.26 16.07 12.45
N ARG A 455 -7.91 15.62 13.53
CA ARG A 455 -7.22 15.25 14.77
C ARG A 455 -6.37 13.99 14.65
N ALA A 456 -6.72 13.05 13.77
CA ALA A 456 -5.90 11.88 13.46
C ALA A 456 -4.57 12.27 12.77
N PHE A 457 -4.56 13.41 12.07
CA PHE A 457 -3.38 14.03 11.47
C PHE A 457 -2.71 15.08 12.39
N GLY A 458 -3.08 15.12 13.69
CA GLY A 458 -2.49 16.04 14.67
C GLY A 458 -2.97 17.50 14.59
N ILE A 459 -3.93 17.83 13.72
CA ILE A 459 -4.47 19.20 13.59
C ILE A 459 -5.59 19.41 14.63
N PRO A 460 -5.45 20.34 15.59
CA PRO A 460 -6.38 20.53 16.70
C PRO A 460 -7.61 21.35 16.31
N PHE A 461 -8.37 20.88 15.31
CA PHE A 461 -9.64 21.47 14.89
C PHE A 461 -10.84 20.70 15.49
N GLU A 462 -11.98 21.37 15.64
CA GLU A 462 -13.24 20.73 16.08
C GLU A 462 -14.16 20.52 14.88
N GLN A 463 -14.38 19.24 14.53
CA GLN A 463 -15.23 18.85 13.42
C GLN A 463 -16.57 18.36 13.95
N ARG A 464 -17.66 18.85 13.36
CA ARG A 464 -19.01 18.39 13.69
C ARG A 464 -19.25 17.04 13.02
N ALA A 465 -19.54 16.02 13.82
CA ALA A 465 -20.01 14.75 13.32
C ALA A 465 -21.37 14.91 12.63
N GLU A 466 -21.57 14.23 11.52
CA GLU A 466 -22.88 14.09 10.87
C GLU A 466 -23.69 13.00 11.60
N SER A 467 -25.00 13.21 11.69
CA SER A 467 -25.93 12.19 12.19
C SER A 467 -26.14 11.10 11.11
N PRO A 468 -26.17 9.81 11.48
CA PRO A 468 -26.31 8.69 10.55
C PRO A 468 -27.75 8.46 10.01
#